data_AF-A0A0F0KYZ8-F1
#
_entry.id   AF-A0A0F0KYZ8-F1
#
_cell.length_a   1.000
_cell.length_b   1.000
_cell.length_c   1.000
_cell.angle_alpha   90.00
_cell.angle_beta   90.00
_cell.angle_gamma   90.00
#
_symmetry.space_group_name_H-M   'P 1'
#
loop_
_entity.id
_entity.type
_entity.pdbx_description
1 polymer ?
#
loop_
_entity_poly.entity_id
_entity_poly.type
_entity_poly.pdbx_seq_one_letter_code
_entity_poly.pdbx_strand_id
1 'polypeptide(L)'
;MGDVVGQFTATYLLPEDPWNEYGLYVERLNYPASDAGAYQQSVTSGVLALQAELEWMASRCATLPAVVLAGHSQGAQVILTALAPGSEIKFGGGFYPTLSAKARSMIRAVVVWGDPTWKAGTGWNSSDSMATGQGIFARGQASLDYLASEYKSWGWPQGSTSPNPQWVPKIRSYCFAKDWACQAGSPIDNAIHSSCKYYMSGPRSFVQYMMTDFS
;
A
#
# COMPACT_ATOMS: atom_id res chain seq x y z
N MET A 1 -7.44 20.94 -4.55
CA MET A 1 -8.31 20.26 -5.54
C MET A 1 -8.70 18.99 -4.84
N GLY A 2 -9.79 19.07 -4.07
CA GLY A 2 -10.18 18.03 -3.14
C GLY A 2 -10.48 16.72 -3.85
N ASP A 3 -10.06 15.63 -3.21
CA ASP A 3 -10.27 14.26 -3.65
C ASP A 3 -11.77 13.99 -3.74
N VAL A 4 -12.38 14.21 -4.91
CA VAL A 4 -13.71 13.66 -5.24
C VAL A 4 -13.48 12.26 -5.79
N VAL A 5 -12.88 11.38 -4.99
CA VAL A 5 -12.75 9.97 -5.35
C VAL A 5 -14.08 9.32 -5.04
N GLY A 6 -14.82 8.98 -6.10
CA GLY A 6 -15.85 7.95 -6.01
C GLY A 6 -15.22 6.70 -5.39
N GLN A 7 -15.45 6.51 -4.10
CA GLN A 7 -15.26 5.32 -3.27
C GLN A 7 -14.30 4.26 -3.84
N PHE A 8 -12.99 4.52 -3.91
CA PHE A 8 -12.06 3.40 -4.05
C PHE A 8 -12.12 2.59 -2.75
N THR A 9 -12.74 1.42 -2.80
CA THR A 9 -12.92 0.53 -1.65
C THR A 9 -12.12 -0.73 -1.86
N ALA A 10 -11.59 -1.32 -0.79
CA ALA A 10 -10.97 -2.65 -0.85
C ALA A 10 -11.92 -3.73 -1.42
N THR A 11 -13.23 -3.47 -1.48
CA THR A 11 -14.21 -4.27 -2.22
C THR A 11 -13.84 -4.46 -3.69
N TYR A 12 -13.15 -3.51 -4.32
CA TYR A 12 -12.66 -3.68 -5.70
C TYR A 12 -11.54 -4.71 -5.84
N LEU A 13 -10.87 -5.11 -4.75
CA LEU A 13 -9.90 -6.21 -4.75
C LEU A 13 -10.56 -7.57 -4.59
N LEU A 14 -11.87 -7.61 -4.34
CA LEU A 14 -12.60 -8.84 -4.15
C LEU A 14 -13.22 -9.26 -5.50
N PRO A 15 -13.02 -10.50 -5.96
CA PRO A 15 -13.91 -11.06 -6.97
C PRO A 15 -15.34 -11.09 -6.40
N GLU A 16 -16.32 -10.92 -7.27
CA GLU A 16 -17.71 -11.22 -6.92
C GLU A 16 -17.77 -12.74 -6.62
N ASP A 17 -17.82 -13.07 -5.34
CA ASP A 17 -18.22 -14.37 -4.77
C ASP A 17 -17.28 -15.59 -4.98
N PRO A 18 -16.20 -15.67 -4.19
CA PRO A 18 -15.91 -16.93 -3.46
C PRO A 18 -15.44 -16.75 -2.00
N TRP A 19 -15.34 -15.51 -1.48
CA TRP A 19 -14.84 -15.24 -0.12
C TRP A 19 -15.91 -15.21 0.96
N ASN A 20 -17.18 -15.38 0.59
CA ASN A 20 -18.31 -15.43 1.53
C ASN A 20 -18.23 -16.64 2.50
N GLU A 21 -17.41 -17.65 2.21
CA GLU A 21 -17.19 -18.80 3.10
C GLU A 21 -16.05 -18.61 4.12
N TYR A 22 -15.21 -17.57 4.02
CA TYR A 22 -13.98 -17.44 4.84
C TYR A 22 -13.95 -16.25 5.83
N GLY A 23 -15.08 -15.60 6.12
CA GLY A 23 -15.11 -14.54 7.13
C GLY A 23 -14.23 -13.33 6.76
N LEU A 24 -14.39 -12.83 5.54
CA LEU A 24 -13.75 -11.60 5.08
C LEU A 24 -14.43 -10.37 5.69
N TYR A 25 -13.64 -9.50 6.32
CA TYR A 25 -14.09 -8.20 6.81
C TYR A 25 -13.36 -7.09 6.06
N VAL A 26 -14.10 -6.07 5.64
CA VAL A 26 -13.55 -4.88 4.98
C VAL A 26 -13.78 -3.69 5.89
N GLU A 27 -12.69 -3.07 6.31
CA GLU A 27 -12.69 -1.84 7.09
C GLU A 27 -12.09 -0.70 6.27
N ARG A 28 -12.62 0.51 6.47
CA ARG A 28 -12.03 1.73 5.94
C ARG A 28 -11.30 2.42 7.09
N LEU A 29 -10.02 2.72 6.88
CA LEU A 29 -9.23 3.49 7.83
C LEU A 29 -9.90 4.85 8.06
N ASN A 30 -10.22 5.16 9.31
CA ASN A 30 -10.86 6.42 9.65
C ASN A 30 -9.80 7.51 9.90
N TYR A 31 -9.61 8.40 8.92
CA TYR A 31 -8.70 9.54 9.01
C TYR A 31 -9.16 10.69 8.11
N PRO A 32 -8.60 11.91 8.23
CA PRO A 32 -9.16 13.10 7.58
C PRO A 32 -9.18 13.08 6.05
N ALA A 33 -8.25 12.38 5.39
CA ALA A 33 -8.12 12.33 3.92
C ALA A 33 -8.17 13.72 3.23
N SER A 34 -7.55 14.73 3.84
CA SER A 34 -7.69 16.14 3.41
C SER A 34 -6.50 16.66 2.60
N ASP A 35 -6.78 17.53 1.63
CA ASP A 35 -5.81 18.28 0.81
C ASP A 35 -5.81 19.80 1.09
N ALA A 36 -6.76 20.31 1.89
CA ALA A 36 -7.06 21.73 2.07
C ALA A 36 -6.08 22.46 3.02
N GLY A 37 -4.79 22.44 2.71
CA GLY A 37 -3.73 23.08 3.51
C GLY A 37 -3.34 22.32 4.78
N ALA A 38 -3.92 21.13 4.99
CA ALA A 38 -3.65 20.25 6.13
C ALA A 38 -3.15 18.85 5.72
N TYR A 39 -2.57 18.73 4.53
CA TYR A 39 -2.17 17.43 3.95
C TYR A 39 -1.23 16.65 4.88
N GLN A 40 -0.18 17.28 5.39
CA GLN A 40 0.79 16.61 6.25
C GLN A 40 0.20 16.20 7.60
N GLN A 41 -0.72 17.00 8.18
CA GLN A 41 -1.47 16.63 9.37
C GLN A 41 -2.41 15.45 9.09
N SER A 42 -3.05 15.43 7.92
CA SER A 42 -3.92 14.33 7.48
C SER A 42 -3.13 13.03 7.33
N VAL A 43 -1.98 13.06 6.65
CA VAL A 43 -1.08 11.90 6.54
C VAL A 43 -0.62 11.43 7.92
N THR A 44 -0.19 12.35 8.80
CA THR A 44 0.27 11.99 10.14
C THR A 44 -0.84 11.29 10.95
N SER A 45 -2.06 11.82 10.90
CA SER A 45 -3.23 11.21 11.54
C SER A 45 -3.55 9.84 10.96
N GLY A 46 -3.53 9.70 9.64
CA GLY A 46 -3.78 8.42 8.97
C GLY A 46 -2.75 7.35 9.31
N VAL A 47 -1.46 7.71 9.33
CA VAL A 47 -0.38 6.78 9.71
C VAL A 47 -0.58 6.28 11.14
N LEU A 48 -0.84 7.18 12.09
CA LEU A 48 -1.04 6.81 13.48
C LEU A 48 -2.31 5.97 13.69
N ALA A 49 -3.40 6.29 12.98
CA ALA A 49 -4.62 5.50 13.01
C ALA A 49 -4.39 4.06 12.51
N LEU A 50 -3.70 3.91 11.38
CA LEU A 50 -3.42 2.59 10.81
C LEU A 50 -2.52 1.76 11.73
N GLN A 51 -1.49 2.39 12.30
CA GLN A 51 -0.62 1.71 13.27
C GLN A 51 -1.39 1.28 14.51
N ALA A 52 -2.30 2.14 15.03
CA ALA A 52 -3.13 1.79 16.16
C ALA A 52 -4.06 0.61 15.88
N GLU A 53 -4.69 0.55 14.71
CA GLU A 53 -5.56 -0.57 14.31
C GLU A 53 -4.78 -1.90 14.19
N LEU A 54 -3.61 -1.87 13.54
CA LEU A 54 -2.74 -3.05 13.41
C LEU A 54 -2.24 -3.54 14.77
N GLU A 55 -1.81 -2.65 15.65
CA GLU A 55 -1.39 -3.02 17.00
C GLU A 55 -2.55 -3.51 17.86
N TRP A 56 -3.71 -2.90 17.72
CA TRP A 56 -4.91 -3.34 18.44
C TRP A 56 -5.26 -4.78 18.04
N MET A 57 -5.30 -5.09 16.75
CA MET A 57 -5.52 -6.46 16.26
C MET A 57 -4.43 -7.41 16.77
N ALA A 58 -3.16 -7.02 16.72
CA ALA A 58 -2.06 -7.83 17.25
C ALA A 58 -2.23 -8.13 18.74
N SER A 59 -2.71 -7.17 19.53
CA SER A 59 -2.89 -7.33 20.97
C SER A 59 -4.14 -8.11 21.35
N ARG A 60 -5.20 -8.04 20.53
CA ARG A 60 -6.53 -8.53 20.90
C ARG A 60 -6.87 -9.89 20.30
N CYS A 61 -6.34 -10.20 19.13
CA CYS A 61 -6.64 -11.44 18.42
C CYS A 61 -5.75 -12.58 18.94
N ALA A 62 -6.37 -13.62 19.50
CA ALA A 62 -5.70 -14.85 19.91
C ALA A 62 -5.14 -15.59 18.69
N THR A 63 -5.94 -15.68 17.63
CA THR A 63 -5.52 -16.10 16.29
C THR A 63 -5.38 -14.87 15.43
N LEU A 64 -4.20 -14.65 14.87
CA LEU A 64 -3.93 -13.47 14.06
C LEU A 64 -4.68 -13.53 12.71
N PRO A 65 -5.41 -12.47 12.33
CA PRO A 65 -5.99 -12.40 10.99
C PRO A 65 -4.91 -12.19 9.94
N ALA A 66 -5.19 -12.64 8.72
CA ALA A 66 -4.45 -12.22 7.54
C ALA A 66 -4.97 -10.86 7.07
N VAL A 67 -4.08 -9.87 7.01
CA VAL A 67 -4.41 -8.48 6.67
C VAL A 67 -3.91 -8.15 5.27
N VAL A 68 -4.80 -7.59 4.46
CA VAL A 68 -4.49 -6.96 3.17
C VAL A 68 -4.69 -5.46 3.31
N LEU A 69 -3.67 -4.69 2.94
CA LEU A 69 -3.73 -3.23 2.96
C LEU A 69 -3.89 -2.71 1.53
N ALA A 70 -4.87 -1.84 1.31
CA ALA A 70 -5.17 -1.26 0.01
C ALA A 70 -5.29 0.26 0.12
N GLY A 71 -4.53 1.01 -0.67
CA GLY A 71 -4.54 2.48 -0.58
C GLY A 71 -4.38 3.18 -1.90
N HIS A 72 -5.12 4.25 -2.10
CA HIS A 72 -5.03 5.12 -3.26
C HIS A 72 -4.61 6.52 -2.82
N SER A 73 -3.77 7.20 -3.61
CA SER A 73 -3.35 8.59 -3.39
C SER A 73 -2.78 8.82 -1.98
N GLN A 74 -3.32 9.75 -1.19
CA GLN A 74 -2.90 9.98 0.19
C GLN A 74 -2.97 8.69 1.06
N GLY A 75 -3.94 7.80 0.80
CA GLY A 75 -4.05 6.52 1.49
C GLY A 75 -2.88 5.58 1.18
N ALA A 76 -2.34 5.62 -0.04
CA ALA A 76 -1.12 4.89 -0.40
C ALA A 76 0.09 5.38 0.40
N GLN A 77 0.26 6.71 0.49
CA GLN A 77 1.31 7.32 1.30
C GLN A 77 1.15 6.96 2.78
N VAL A 78 -0.07 7.02 3.32
CA VAL A 78 -0.37 6.63 4.71
C VAL A 78 0.06 5.20 4.98
N ILE A 79 -0.34 4.25 4.13
CA ILE A 79 0.03 2.84 4.29
C ILE A 79 1.55 2.67 4.28
N LEU A 80 2.23 3.09 3.21
CA LEU A 80 3.66 2.84 3.08
C LEU A 80 4.49 3.59 4.14
N THR A 81 4.02 4.74 4.62
CA THR A 81 4.67 5.46 5.73
C THR A 81 4.46 4.75 7.07
N ALA A 82 3.27 4.22 7.34
CA ALA A 82 3.00 3.41 8.53
C ALA A 82 3.83 2.13 8.59
N LEU A 83 4.15 1.58 7.41
CA LEU A 83 4.96 0.37 7.27
C LEU A 83 6.47 0.63 7.30
N ALA A 84 6.93 1.86 7.05
CA ALA A 84 8.34 2.26 7.11
C ALA A 84 8.67 3.23 8.27
N PRO A 85 8.24 2.97 9.51
CA PRO A 85 8.47 3.87 10.63
C PRO A 85 9.96 4.00 10.97
N GLY A 86 10.36 5.08 11.63
CA GLY A 86 11.77 5.37 11.92
C GLY A 86 12.59 5.90 10.74
N SER A 87 12.07 5.78 9.51
CA SER A 87 12.67 6.35 8.28
C SER A 87 11.89 7.54 7.71
N GLU A 88 10.74 7.86 8.34
CA GLU A 88 9.79 8.88 7.91
C GLU A 88 9.48 9.84 9.07
N ILE A 89 9.37 11.14 8.77
CA ILE A 89 9.21 12.21 9.76
C ILE A 89 7.74 12.66 9.82
N LYS A 90 7.20 12.79 11.04
CA LYS A 90 5.84 13.31 11.29
C LYS A 90 5.76 14.80 11.03
N PHE A 91 4.57 15.28 10.69
CA PHE A 91 4.29 16.69 10.85
C PHE A 91 4.44 17.10 12.32
N GLY A 92 5.15 18.20 12.58
CA GLY A 92 5.49 18.63 13.95
C GLY A 92 6.74 17.97 14.55
N GLY A 93 7.42 17.07 13.81
CA GLY A 93 8.71 16.51 14.18
C GLY A 93 8.67 15.12 14.82
N GLY A 94 9.83 14.48 14.88
CA GLY A 94 9.99 13.11 15.36
C GLY A 94 9.61 12.03 14.34
N PHE A 95 10.00 10.79 14.63
CA PHE A 95 9.74 9.63 13.76
C PHE A 95 8.46 8.90 14.17
N TYR A 96 7.82 8.24 13.20
CA TYR A 96 6.73 7.30 13.46
C TYR A 96 7.19 6.11 14.32
N PRO A 97 6.34 5.61 15.24
CA PRO A 97 6.67 4.44 16.05
C PRO A 97 6.74 3.18 15.20
N THR A 98 7.60 2.23 15.57
CA THR A 98 7.73 0.97 14.84
C THR A 98 6.62 -0.01 15.20
N LEU A 99 5.96 -0.59 14.19
CA LEU A 99 5.01 -1.69 14.38
C LEU A 99 5.69 -2.88 15.05
N SER A 100 5.02 -3.54 15.98
CA SER A 100 5.44 -4.78 16.62
C SER A 100 5.59 -5.90 15.59
N ALA A 101 6.49 -6.86 15.86
CA ALA A 101 6.67 -8.00 14.97
C ALA A 101 5.35 -8.78 14.76
N LYS A 102 4.52 -8.84 15.81
CA LYS A 102 3.19 -9.46 15.75
C LYS A 102 2.27 -8.71 14.78
N ALA A 103 2.19 -7.38 14.87
CA ALA A 103 1.43 -6.57 13.92
C ALA A 103 1.93 -6.72 12.47
N ARG A 104 3.25 -6.68 12.26
CA ARG A 104 3.84 -6.87 10.92
C ARG A 104 3.56 -8.26 10.33
N SER A 105 3.52 -9.29 11.16
CA SER A 105 3.27 -10.67 10.70
C SER A 105 1.87 -10.92 10.13
N MET A 106 0.88 -10.12 10.53
CA MET A 106 -0.48 -10.21 10.00
C MET A 106 -0.56 -9.76 8.55
N ILE A 107 0.33 -8.85 8.13
CA ILE A 107 0.27 -8.23 6.80
C ILE A 107 0.73 -9.25 5.76
N ARG A 108 -0.22 -9.68 4.92
CA ARG A 108 -0.01 -10.64 3.84
C ARG A 108 0.27 -9.94 2.52
N ALA A 109 -0.50 -8.91 2.20
CA ALA A 109 -0.35 -8.17 0.96
C ALA A 109 -0.60 -6.67 1.17
N VAL A 110 0.11 -5.86 0.41
CA VAL A 110 -0.05 -4.41 0.36
C VAL A 110 -0.16 -4.00 -1.10
N VAL A 111 -1.25 -3.34 -1.45
CA VAL A 111 -1.51 -2.88 -2.80
C VAL A 111 -1.79 -1.39 -2.75
N VAL A 112 -1.02 -0.61 -3.50
CA VAL A 112 -1.20 0.83 -3.53
C VAL A 112 -1.19 1.40 -4.93
N TRP A 113 -1.95 2.47 -5.15
CA TRP A 113 -2.05 3.16 -6.44
C TRP A 113 -1.87 4.66 -6.28
N GLY A 114 -1.19 5.28 -7.25
CA GLY A 114 -1.06 6.74 -7.28
C GLY A 114 -0.34 7.31 -6.07
N ASP A 115 0.59 6.55 -5.46
CA ASP A 115 1.33 6.97 -4.27
C ASP A 115 2.11 8.27 -4.53
N PRO A 116 1.80 9.39 -3.85
CA PRO A 116 2.56 10.63 -3.97
C PRO A 116 4.06 10.48 -3.63
N THR A 117 4.42 9.43 -2.89
CA THR A 117 5.81 9.12 -2.50
C THR A 117 6.52 8.16 -3.44
N TRP A 118 5.88 7.77 -4.54
CA TRP A 118 6.37 6.76 -5.48
C TRP A 118 7.76 7.07 -6.03
N LYS A 119 8.52 6.02 -6.37
CA LYS A 119 9.81 6.10 -7.05
C LYS A 119 9.95 4.96 -8.04
N ALA A 120 10.38 5.27 -9.26
CA ALA A 120 10.67 4.29 -10.29
C ALA A 120 11.80 3.34 -9.86
N GLY A 121 11.74 2.10 -10.35
CA GLY A 121 12.80 1.12 -10.15
C GLY A 121 12.87 0.48 -8.75
N THR A 122 11.91 0.71 -7.86
CA THR A 122 11.82 -0.06 -6.61
C THR A 122 11.39 -1.49 -6.92
N GLY A 123 12.01 -2.48 -6.27
CA GLY A 123 11.81 -3.91 -6.55
C GLY A 123 10.41 -4.46 -6.21
N TRP A 124 9.50 -3.62 -5.72
CA TRP A 124 8.11 -3.93 -5.38
C TRP A 124 7.10 -3.10 -6.19
N ASN A 125 7.56 -2.26 -7.12
CA ASN A 125 6.67 -1.69 -8.13
C ASN A 125 6.07 -2.82 -8.98
N SER A 126 4.79 -2.70 -9.30
CA SER A 126 4.15 -3.61 -10.23
C SER A 126 4.77 -3.48 -11.62
N SER A 127 4.89 -4.60 -12.34
CA SER A 127 5.22 -4.61 -13.78
C SER A 127 4.23 -3.83 -14.63
N ASP A 128 3.00 -3.64 -14.14
CA ASP A 128 1.96 -2.85 -14.80
C ASP A 128 2.14 -1.34 -14.58
N SER A 129 3.14 -0.93 -13.78
CA SER A 129 3.47 0.48 -13.61
C SER A 129 4.08 1.02 -14.90
N MET A 130 3.48 2.08 -15.43
CA MET A 130 3.92 2.72 -16.67
C MET A 130 4.66 4.04 -16.41
N ALA A 131 4.65 4.51 -15.16
CA ALA A 131 5.29 5.75 -14.78
C ALA A 131 6.82 5.65 -14.80
N THR A 132 7.45 6.80 -15.02
CA THR A 132 8.89 6.99 -14.89
C THR A 132 9.17 8.12 -13.90
N GLY A 133 10.37 8.16 -13.32
CA GLY A 133 10.75 9.20 -12.36
C GLY A 133 10.24 8.94 -10.95
N GLN A 134 9.53 9.91 -10.36
CA GLN A 134 9.14 9.90 -8.95
C GLN A 134 7.90 10.75 -8.69
N GLY A 135 7.23 10.52 -7.58
CA GLY A 135 6.06 11.31 -7.15
C GLY A 135 6.42 12.68 -6.59
N ILE A 136 5.38 13.47 -6.33
CA ILE A 136 5.50 14.85 -5.82
C ILE A 136 6.13 14.93 -4.42
N PHE A 137 6.11 13.83 -3.65
CA PHE A 137 6.69 13.68 -2.32
C PHE A 137 7.61 12.46 -2.25
N ALA A 138 8.45 12.26 -3.27
CA ALA A 138 9.30 11.09 -3.45
C ALA A 138 9.96 10.58 -2.15
N ARG A 139 9.80 9.28 -1.89
CA ARG A 139 10.28 8.61 -0.68
C ARG A 139 11.81 8.56 -0.60
N GLY A 140 12.34 8.73 0.61
CA GLY A 140 13.77 8.60 0.90
C GLY A 140 14.27 7.17 0.81
N GLN A 141 15.57 6.98 0.51
CA GLN A 141 16.15 5.65 0.28
C GLN A 141 16.05 4.73 1.49
N ALA A 142 16.27 5.23 2.70
CA ALA A 142 16.16 4.43 3.93
C ALA A 142 14.77 3.79 4.10
N SER A 143 13.72 4.52 3.71
CA SER A 143 12.35 4.01 3.77
C SER A 143 12.09 2.95 2.69
N LEU A 144 12.63 3.14 1.48
CA LEU A 144 12.57 2.14 0.41
C LEU A 144 13.27 0.84 0.81
N ASP A 145 14.44 0.94 1.43
CA ASP A 145 15.23 -0.20 1.89
C ASP A 145 14.52 -0.93 3.04
N TYR A 146 13.91 -0.19 3.97
CA TYR A 146 13.10 -0.77 5.04
C TYR A 146 11.90 -1.55 4.49
N LEU A 147 11.13 -0.95 3.58
CA LEU A 147 9.99 -1.62 2.96
C LEU A 147 10.39 -2.89 2.20
N ALA A 148 11.49 -2.82 1.44
CA ALA A 148 12.00 -3.95 0.68
C ALA A 148 12.54 -5.08 1.56
N SER A 149 13.09 -4.77 2.74
CA SER A 149 13.68 -5.75 3.65
C SER A 149 12.64 -6.40 4.58
N GLU A 150 11.70 -5.62 5.12
CA GLU A 150 10.75 -6.11 6.13
C GLU A 150 9.46 -6.70 5.53
N TYR A 151 9.03 -6.25 4.35
CA TYR A 151 7.77 -6.66 3.74
C TYR A 151 8.00 -7.57 2.54
N LYS A 152 8.60 -8.72 2.85
CA LYS A 152 8.83 -9.83 1.92
C LYS A 152 8.53 -11.16 2.59
N SER A 153 8.30 -12.17 1.77
CA SER A 153 8.12 -13.56 2.20
C SER A 153 9.04 -14.47 1.39
N TRP A 154 9.50 -15.57 1.98
CA TRP A 154 10.25 -16.59 1.25
C TRP A 154 9.27 -17.51 0.53
N GLY A 155 9.41 -17.70 -0.78
CA GLY A 155 8.51 -18.53 -1.58
C GLY A 155 8.76 -18.41 -3.09
N TRP A 156 7.83 -18.91 -3.90
CA TRP A 156 7.92 -18.84 -5.36
C TRP A 156 7.13 -17.66 -5.88
N PRO A 157 7.75 -16.70 -6.61
CA PRO A 157 7.02 -15.56 -7.17
C PRO A 157 5.83 -16.01 -7.98
N GLN A 158 4.80 -15.17 -8.03
CA GLN A 158 3.59 -15.44 -8.80
C GLN A 158 3.94 -15.84 -10.25
N GLY A 159 3.43 -17.01 -10.68
CA GLY A 159 3.67 -17.55 -12.02
C GLY A 159 5.10 -18.08 -12.27
N SER A 160 5.93 -18.20 -11.23
CA SER A 160 7.28 -18.74 -11.37
C SER A 160 7.25 -20.25 -11.65
N THR A 161 8.04 -20.69 -12.64
CA THR A 161 8.35 -22.10 -12.91
C THR A 161 9.72 -22.50 -12.32
N SER A 162 10.39 -21.59 -11.61
CA SER A 162 11.69 -21.86 -10.98
C SER A 162 11.54 -22.97 -9.94
N PRO A 163 12.45 -23.95 -9.88
CA PRO A 163 12.46 -24.92 -8.79
C PRO A 163 12.91 -24.28 -7.46
N ASN A 164 13.60 -23.14 -7.50
CA ASN A 164 14.17 -22.50 -6.32
C ASN A 164 13.28 -21.35 -5.83
N PRO A 165 12.94 -21.31 -4.52
CA PRO A 165 12.26 -20.18 -3.91
C PRO A 165 13.19 -18.98 -3.79
N GLN A 166 12.59 -17.80 -3.62
CA GLN A 166 13.29 -16.52 -3.46
C GLN A 166 12.48 -15.59 -2.55
N TRP A 167 13.03 -14.41 -2.27
CA TRP A 167 12.29 -13.37 -1.57
C TRP A 167 11.25 -12.73 -2.49
N VAL A 168 9.98 -12.86 -2.12
CA VAL A 168 8.84 -12.28 -2.82
C VAL A 168 8.36 -11.05 -2.04
N PRO A 169 8.33 -9.84 -2.65
CA PRO A 169 7.80 -8.67 -1.98
C PRO A 169 6.30 -8.81 -1.71
N LYS A 170 5.87 -8.42 -0.50
CA LYS A 170 4.46 -8.34 -0.10
C LYS A 170 3.77 -7.06 -0.61
N ILE A 171 4.54 -6.14 -1.18
CA ILE A 171 4.06 -4.85 -1.68
C ILE A 171 3.96 -4.90 -3.21
N ARG A 172 2.87 -4.35 -3.74
CA ARG A 172 2.71 -3.96 -5.13
C ARG A 172 2.22 -2.53 -5.21
N SER A 173 3.06 -1.67 -5.77
CA SER A 173 2.71 -0.28 -6.03
C SER A 173 2.53 -0.04 -7.52
N TYR A 174 1.45 0.66 -7.85
CA TYR A 174 1.03 0.98 -9.20
C TYR A 174 1.10 2.48 -9.39
N CYS A 175 1.90 2.92 -10.36
CA CYS A 175 1.91 4.30 -10.82
C CYS A 175 1.79 4.31 -12.35
N PHE A 176 0.79 5.02 -12.86
CA PHE A 176 0.51 5.10 -14.28
C PHE A 176 1.15 6.34 -14.89
N ALA A 177 1.55 6.24 -16.16
CA ALA A 177 2.16 7.35 -16.86
C ALA A 177 1.24 8.58 -16.82
N LYS A 178 1.81 9.75 -16.50
CA LYS A 178 1.10 11.04 -16.38
C LYS A 178 0.22 11.21 -15.15
N ASP A 179 0.21 10.27 -14.21
CA ASP A 179 -0.43 10.47 -12.91
C ASP A 179 0.23 11.64 -12.17
N TRP A 180 -0.53 12.69 -11.88
CA TRP A 180 0.01 13.93 -11.29
C TRP A 180 0.62 13.74 -9.90
N ALA A 181 0.16 12.76 -9.14
CA ALA A 181 0.61 12.55 -7.76
C ALA A 181 1.89 11.71 -7.74
N CYS A 182 1.88 10.58 -8.44
CA CYS A 182 2.98 9.61 -8.38
C CYS A 182 4.03 9.79 -9.49
N GLN A 183 3.79 10.66 -10.48
CA GLN A 183 4.77 11.05 -11.50
C GLN A 183 4.84 12.57 -11.67
N ALA A 184 5.78 13.19 -10.96
CA ALA A 184 6.12 14.60 -11.11
C ALA A 184 6.93 14.86 -12.39
N GLY A 185 6.80 16.07 -12.95
CA GLY A 185 7.70 16.58 -14.00
C GLY A 185 7.45 16.10 -15.43
N SER A 186 6.32 15.45 -15.72
CA SER A 186 5.85 15.11 -17.07
C SER A 186 4.55 15.86 -17.39
N PRO A 187 4.05 15.86 -18.64
CA PRO A 187 2.67 16.26 -18.89
C PRO A 187 1.74 15.43 -18.00
N ILE A 188 1.06 16.07 -17.07
CA ILE A 188 0.18 15.42 -16.10
C ILE A 188 -1.25 15.32 -16.63
N ASP A 189 -1.94 14.27 -16.25
CA ASP A 189 -3.35 14.06 -16.53
C ASP A 189 -4.08 13.66 -15.24
N ASN A 190 -4.94 14.55 -14.75
CA ASN A 190 -5.71 14.32 -13.54
C ASN A 190 -6.67 13.13 -13.65
N ALA A 191 -7.14 12.80 -14.85
CA ALA A 191 -8.01 11.66 -15.06
C ALA A 191 -7.27 10.35 -14.76
N ILE A 192 -5.97 10.27 -15.10
CA ILE A 192 -5.16 9.07 -14.85
C ILE A 192 -5.08 8.75 -13.36
N HIS A 193 -4.90 9.76 -12.50
CA HIS A 193 -4.85 9.56 -11.06
C HIS A 193 -6.14 8.90 -10.50
N SER A 194 -7.30 9.23 -11.07
CA SER A 194 -8.59 8.64 -10.68
C SER A 194 -8.95 7.34 -11.42
N SER A 195 -8.15 6.93 -12.40
CA SER A 195 -8.43 5.81 -13.30
C SER A 195 -8.03 4.44 -12.75
N CYS A 196 -7.39 4.40 -11.57
CA CYS A 196 -6.83 3.17 -11.01
C CYS A 196 -7.86 2.03 -10.92
N LYS A 197 -9.14 2.34 -10.68
CA LYS A 197 -10.26 1.37 -10.66
C LYS A 197 -10.43 0.54 -11.94
N TYR A 198 -9.89 0.98 -13.07
CA TYR A 198 -9.94 0.23 -14.33
C TYR A 198 -8.80 -0.80 -14.46
N TYR A 199 -7.81 -0.76 -13.57
CA TYR A 199 -6.60 -1.59 -13.60
C TYR A 199 -6.52 -2.51 -12.39
N MET A 200 -7.58 -3.32 -12.17
CA MET A 200 -7.72 -4.17 -10.97
C MET A 200 -7.27 -5.62 -11.16
N SER A 201 -7.05 -6.09 -12.39
CA SER A 201 -6.70 -7.50 -12.66
C SER A 201 -5.38 -7.91 -11.99
N GLY A 202 -4.31 -7.15 -12.20
CA GLY A 202 -3.00 -7.37 -11.56
C GLY A 202 -3.08 -7.35 -10.04
N PRO A 203 -3.63 -6.29 -9.41
CA PRO A 203 -3.87 -6.22 -7.98
C PRO A 203 -4.63 -7.40 -7.37
N ARG A 204 -5.77 -7.79 -7.98
CA ARG A 204 -6.59 -8.92 -7.53
C ARG A 204 -5.80 -10.22 -7.59
N SER A 205 -5.15 -10.46 -8.72
CA SER A 205 -4.33 -11.63 -8.94
C SER A 205 -3.20 -11.73 -7.90
N PHE A 206 -2.52 -10.61 -7.61
CA PHE A 206 -1.48 -10.56 -6.59
C PHE A 206 -2.02 -10.86 -5.19
N VAL A 207 -3.14 -10.25 -4.79
CA VAL A 207 -3.76 -10.50 -3.48
C VAL A 207 -4.19 -11.96 -3.35
N GLN A 208 -4.83 -12.51 -4.37
CA GLN A 208 -5.22 -13.93 -4.39
C GLN A 208 -3.99 -14.82 -4.18
N TYR A 209 -2.95 -14.62 -4.98
CA TYR A 209 -1.70 -15.37 -4.84
C TYR A 209 -1.10 -15.27 -3.42
N MET A 210 -1.04 -14.07 -2.83
CA MET A 210 -0.50 -13.88 -1.47
C MET A 210 -1.35 -14.52 -0.37
N MET A 211 -2.63 -14.80 -0.64
CA MET A 211 -3.60 -15.32 0.33
C MET A 211 -3.83 -16.83 0.21
N THR A 212 -3.74 -17.42 -0.99
CA THR A 212 -4.10 -18.83 -1.24
C THR A 212 -2.97 -19.68 -1.77
N ASP A 213 -2.13 -19.11 -2.63
CA ASP A 213 -1.15 -19.87 -3.40
C ASP A 213 0.27 -19.72 -2.82
N PHE A 214 0.43 -18.81 -1.85
CA PHE A 214 1.67 -18.56 -1.14
C PHE A 214 1.83 -19.53 0.04
N SER A 215 2.30 -20.75 -0.26
CA SER A 215 2.70 -21.78 0.71
C SER A 215 4.17 -22.12 0.61
#